data_AF-A0A962FBC9-F1
#
_entry.id   AF-A0A962FBC9-F1
#
_cell.length_a   1.000
_cell.length_b   1.000
_cell.length_c   1.000
_cell.angle_alpha   90.00
_cell.angle_beta   90.00
_cell.angle_gamma   90.00
#
_symmetry.space_group_name_H-M   'P 1'
#
loop_
_entity.id
_entity.type
_entity.pdbx_description
1 polymer ?
#
loop_
_entity_poly.entity_id
_entity_poly.type
_entity_poly.pdbx_seq_one_letter_code
_entity_poly.pdbx_strand_id
1 'polypeptide(L)'
;MRRIILTILLLGAFSGSAHGMAVDISDDIIHVTTGFNGAGITVFGTQDEPGAVVLVIEGPPHPMTVRRKSRVMGLWTNTSWRDYSDVPSFYEVAASSPLSMVAAPDVLREHHIGLDSLHVAPEDGENTVQDDAFTRELFTRMEQRRLFVPTVTPLAYPGPKLFKAHFAMPPIVTPGEYKVSAYLFADGKVIEQDSTSFNVVPEGLSADIRRFALEDGVLYGLCAIAMAMAAGWLATVLLKRE
;
A
#
# COMPACT_ATOMS: atom_id res chain seq x y z
N MET A 1 -23.70 69.29 1.16
CA MET A 1 -22.46 68.74 0.57
C MET A 1 -22.10 67.46 1.31
N ARG A 2 -21.93 66.36 0.57
CA ARG A 2 -21.06 65.16 0.78
C ARG A 2 -20.90 64.63 2.21
N ARG A 3 -21.03 63.34 2.55
CA ARG A 3 -21.25 62.08 1.84
C ARG A 3 -21.46 61.06 2.97
N ILE A 4 -22.63 60.43 3.03
CA ILE A 4 -22.85 59.21 3.82
C ILE A 4 -22.43 58.07 2.91
N ILE A 5 -21.36 57.34 3.25
CA ILE A 5 -21.01 56.08 2.57
C ILE A 5 -21.21 54.96 3.59
N LEU A 6 -22.29 54.24 3.32
CA LEU A 6 -22.77 53.03 3.94
C LEU A 6 -21.83 51.88 3.52
N THR A 7 -20.93 51.44 4.39
CA THR A 7 -20.16 50.22 4.16
C THR A 7 -20.97 49.03 4.70
N ILE A 8 -21.85 48.50 3.86
CA ILE A 8 -22.45 47.18 4.04
C ILE A 8 -21.32 46.16 3.82
N LEU A 9 -20.82 45.60 4.92
CA LEU A 9 -19.91 44.47 4.90
C LEU A 9 -20.75 43.24 4.55
N LEU A 10 -20.63 42.82 3.30
CA LEU A 10 -21.20 41.60 2.75
C LEU A 10 -20.53 40.39 3.42
N LEU A 11 -21.05 39.95 4.57
CA LEU A 11 -20.74 38.63 5.12
C LEU A 11 -21.51 37.60 4.28
N GLY A 12 -21.00 37.36 3.07
CA GLY A 12 -21.44 36.25 2.24
C GLY A 12 -21.13 34.96 2.97
N ALA A 13 -22.17 34.23 3.33
CA ALA A 13 -22.11 32.91 3.91
C ALA A 13 -21.23 32.00 3.03
N PHE A 14 -20.04 31.68 3.52
CA PHE A 14 -19.28 30.53 3.04
C PHE A 14 -19.84 29.28 3.74
N SER A 15 -21.11 28.97 3.45
CA SER A 15 -21.63 27.62 3.65
C SER A 15 -21.34 26.85 2.37
N GLY A 16 -20.05 26.55 2.15
CA GLY A 16 -19.72 25.37 1.37
C GLY A 16 -20.15 24.19 2.22
N SER A 17 -21.40 23.73 2.08
CA SER A 17 -21.71 22.37 2.45
C SER A 17 -20.82 21.51 1.58
N ALA A 18 -19.74 20.99 2.15
CA ALA A 18 -19.03 19.86 1.61
C ALA A 18 -20.02 18.68 1.66
N HIS A 19 -20.94 18.65 0.69
CA HIS A 19 -21.64 17.42 0.33
C HIS A 19 -20.59 16.59 -0.37
N GLY A 20 -20.10 15.58 0.33
CA GLY A 20 -19.10 14.73 -0.25
C GLY A 20 -18.68 13.59 0.65
N MET A 21 -18.30 12.52 -0.01
CA MET A 21 -17.60 11.40 0.57
C MET A 21 -16.25 11.89 1.11
N ALA A 22 -15.99 11.55 2.37
CA ALA A 22 -14.71 11.81 3.01
C ALA A 22 -14.20 10.49 3.58
N VAL A 23 -12.92 10.19 3.38
CA VAL A 23 -12.25 9.01 3.92
C VAL A 23 -11.09 9.42 4.82
N ASP A 24 -10.93 8.71 5.94
CA ASP A 24 -9.84 8.91 6.88
C ASP A 24 -9.38 7.59 7.49
N ILE A 25 -8.17 7.56 8.04
CA ILE A 25 -7.55 6.36 8.59
C ILE A 25 -7.35 6.52 10.11
N SER A 26 -7.37 5.39 10.82
CA SER A 26 -7.10 5.37 12.28
C SER A 26 -5.68 5.81 12.64
N ASP A 27 -4.69 5.39 11.84
CA ASP A 27 -3.27 5.65 12.07
C ASP A 27 -2.60 6.07 10.76
N ASP A 28 -2.05 7.27 10.72
CA ASP A 28 -1.33 7.81 9.55
C ASP A 28 0.08 7.19 9.39
N ILE A 29 0.61 6.57 10.46
CA ILE A 29 1.95 5.99 10.49
C ILE A 29 1.92 4.61 11.14
N ILE A 30 2.38 3.61 10.40
CA ILE A 30 2.56 2.26 10.90
C ILE A 30 4.05 1.97 11.08
N HIS A 31 4.41 1.61 12.31
CA HIS A 31 5.79 1.35 12.69
C HIS A 31 6.13 -0.15 12.59
N VAL A 32 7.10 -0.48 11.74
CA VAL A 32 7.58 -1.86 11.55
C VAL A 32 8.86 -2.07 12.34
N THR A 33 8.77 -2.82 13.44
CA THR A 33 9.91 -3.16 14.32
C THR A 33 10.42 -4.58 14.06
N THR A 34 11.52 -4.98 14.73
CA THR A 34 12.12 -6.33 14.61
C THR A 34 11.20 -7.47 15.04
N GLY A 35 10.15 -7.17 15.82
CA GLY A 35 9.12 -8.12 16.26
C GLY A 35 7.76 -7.91 15.59
N PHE A 36 7.70 -7.21 14.46
CA PHE A 36 6.43 -6.89 13.78
C PHE A 36 5.71 -8.17 13.31
N ASN A 37 4.45 -8.33 13.73
CA ASN A 37 3.61 -9.50 13.43
C ASN A 37 2.43 -9.15 12.51
N GLY A 38 2.46 -7.99 11.86
CA GLY A 38 1.35 -7.40 11.12
C GLY A 38 0.72 -6.22 11.85
N ALA A 39 -0.18 -5.53 11.16
CA ALA A 39 -0.94 -4.39 11.68
C ALA A 39 -2.39 -4.48 11.19
N GLY A 40 -3.34 -4.05 12.02
CA GLY A 40 -4.72 -3.86 11.60
C GLY A 40 -4.95 -2.39 11.31
N ILE A 41 -5.38 -2.04 10.11
CA ILE A 41 -5.78 -0.68 9.76
C ILE A 41 -7.29 -0.59 9.70
N THR A 42 -7.83 0.41 10.39
CA THR A 42 -9.24 0.75 10.24
C THR A 42 -9.37 2.02 9.41
N VAL A 43 -10.08 1.90 8.30
CA VAL A 43 -10.45 3.01 7.43
C VAL A 43 -11.87 3.39 7.75
N PHE A 44 -12.13 4.67 7.94
CA PHE A 44 -13.43 5.25 8.20
C PHE A 44 -13.80 6.20 7.07
N GLY A 45 -15.08 6.39 6.86
CA GLY A 45 -15.52 7.48 6.02
C GLY A 45 -16.99 7.77 6.14
N THR A 46 -17.38 8.89 5.55
CA THR A 46 -18.76 9.32 5.43
C THR A 46 -19.22 9.24 3.99
N GLN A 47 -20.49 8.90 3.79
CA GLN A 47 -21.19 9.06 2.52
C GLN A 47 -22.43 9.91 2.74
N ASP A 48 -22.61 10.95 1.94
CA ASP A 48 -23.82 11.78 1.99
C ASP A 48 -24.90 11.29 1.04
N GLU A 49 -24.51 10.74 -0.10
CA GLU A 49 -25.39 10.15 -1.09
C GLU A 49 -25.52 8.63 -0.91
N PRO A 50 -26.71 8.06 -1.20
CA PRO A 50 -26.89 6.61 -1.15
C PRO A 50 -26.16 5.95 -2.33
N GLY A 51 -25.43 4.89 -2.05
CA GLY A 51 -24.70 4.15 -3.06
C GLY A 51 -23.94 2.96 -2.50
N ALA A 52 -23.26 2.24 -3.38
CA ALA A 52 -22.32 1.21 -2.99
C ALA A 52 -20.93 1.81 -2.79
N VAL A 53 -20.28 1.51 -1.67
CA VAL A 53 -18.93 2.02 -1.37
C VAL A 53 -17.92 0.91 -1.60
N VAL A 54 -16.83 1.26 -2.26
CA VAL A 54 -15.66 0.40 -2.43
C VAL A 54 -14.42 1.13 -1.95
N LEU A 55 -13.64 0.47 -1.11
CA LEU A 55 -12.34 0.92 -0.63
C LEU A 55 -11.25 0.03 -1.25
N VAL A 56 -10.19 0.64 -1.74
CA VAL A 56 -9.03 -0.05 -2.30
C VAL A 56 -7.79 0.43 -1.56
N ILE A 57 -7.00 -0.49 -1.02
CA ILE A 57 -5.69 -0.20 -0.44
C ILE A 57 -4.61 -0.70 -1.38
N GLU A 58 -3.72 0.21 -1.77
CA GLU A 58 -2.55 -0.07 -2.60
C GLU A 58 -1.28 0.29 -1.83
N GLY A 59 -0.37 -0.67 -1.74
CA GLY A 59 0.97 -0.42 -1.23
C GLY A 59 1.85 0.30 -2.26
N PRO A 60 3.01 0.84 -1.84
CA PRO A 60 3.92 1.53 -2.72
C PRO A 60 4.32 0.64 -3.91
N PRO A 61 4.39 1.19 -5.14
CA PRO A 61 4.80 0.41 -6.32
C PRO A 61 6.27 0.02 -6.22
N HIS A 62 6.58 -1.22 -6.58
CA HIS A 62 7.94 -1.74 -6.53
C HIS A 62 8.24 -2.61 -7.76
N PRO A 63 9.47 -2.54 -8.29
CA PRO A 63 9.88 -3.38 -9.39
C PRO A 63 9.96 -4.84 -8.94
N MET A 64 9.39 -5.74 -9.74
CA MET A 64 9.42 -7.19 -9.49
C MET A 64 9.83 -7.96 -10.74
N THR A 65 10.69 -8.96 -10.56
CA THR A 65 11.05 -9.91 -11.62
C THR A 65 10.43 -11.27 -11.34
N VAL A 66 9.63 -11.78 -12.28
CA VAL A 66 9.14 -13.17 -12.24
C VAL A 66 10.11 -14.04 -13.04
N ARG A 67 10.60 -15.12 -12.43
CA ARG A 67 11.55 -16.05 -13.08
C ARG A 67 10.95 -17.45 -13.17
N ARG A 68 10.99 -18.04 -14.38
CA ARG A 68 10.63 -19.44 -14.59
C ARG A 68 11.87 -20.31 -14.43
N LYS A 69 11.81 -21.23 -13.47
CA LYS A 69 12.81 -22.29 -13.29
C LYS A 69 12.41 -23.50 -14.12
N SER A 70 13.36 -24.06 -14.88
CA SER A 70 13.20 -25.38 -15.48
C SER A 70 14.49 -26.18 -15.35
N ARG A 71 14.39 -27.49 -15.57
CA ARG A 71 15.50 -28.41 -15.39
C ARG A 71 16.26 -28.55 -16.70
N VAL A 72 17.50 -28.07 -16.71
CA VAL A 72 18.41 -28.17 -17.87
C VAL A 72 19.61 -28.99 -17.43
N MET A 73 19.91 -30.07 -18.17
CA MET A 73 21.02 -30.99 -17.85
C MET A 73 21.01 -31.50 -16.40
N GLY A 74 19.81 -31.74 -15.84
CA GLY A 74 19.64 -32.23 -14.48
C GLY A 74 19.70 -31.17 -13.38
N LEU A 75 20.08 -29.92 -13.69
CA LEU A 75 20.14 -28.79 -12.75
C LEU A 75 18.93 -27.85 -12.93
N TRP A 76 18.47 -27.26 -11.83
CA TRP A 76 17.46 -26.21 -11.88
C TRP A 76 18.11 -24.88 -12.27
N THR A 77 17.72 -24.32 -13.40
CA THR A 77 18.18 -23.01 -13.86
C THR A 77 17.01 -22.11 -14.21
N ASN A 78 17.21 -20.80 -14.12
CA ASN A 78 16.23 -19.82 -14.58
C ASN A 78 16.34 -19.78 -16.11
N THR A 79 15.28 -20.18 -16.82
CA THR A 79 15.30 -20.26 -18.29
C THR A 79 14.61 -19.10 -18.97
N SER A 80 13.73 -18.40 -18.26
CA SER A 80 13.06 -17.20 -18.73
C SER A 80 12.70 -16.32 -17.54
N TRP A 81 12.62 -15.02 -17.78
CA TRP A 81 12.24 -14.02 -16.78
C TRP A 81 11.44 -12.91 -17.43
N ARG A 82 10.67 -12.19 -16.60
CA ARG A 82 9.94 -11.00 -17.01
C ARG A 82 9.98 -9.98 -15.88
N ASP A 83 10.27 -8.74 -16.24
CA ASP A 83 10.40 -7.61 -15.32
C ASP A 83 9.15 -6.74 -15.39
N TYR A 84 8.73 -6.26 -14.22
CA TYR A 84 7.58 -5.38 -14.01
C TYR A 84 8.05 -4.19 -13.17
N SER A 85 7.69 -2.98 -13.55
CA SER A 85 8.15 -1.77 -12.86
C SER A 85 7.22 -1.33 -11.73
N ASP A 86 5.90 -1.38 -11.98
CA ASP A 86 4.87 -0.76 -11.14
C ASP A 86 3.94 -1.79 -10.49
N VAL A 87 4.50 -2.78 -9.81
CA VAL A 87 3.69 -3.75 -9.06
C VAL A 87 3.36 -3.19 -7.67
N PRO A 88 2.09 -3.07 -7.27
CA PRO A 88 1.74 -2.71 -5.89
C PRO A 88 2.33 -3.74 -4.93
N SER A 89 3.01 -3.28 -3.88
CA SER A 89 3.57 -4.18 -2.86
C SER A 89 2.51 -4.85 -1.97
N PHE A 90 1.29 -4.30 -1.94
CA PHE A 90 0.13 -4.82 -1.24
C PHE A 90 -1.14 -4.37 -1.98
N TYR A 91 -2.18 -5.21 -2.00
CA TYR A 91 -3.47 -4.91 -2.61
C TYR A 91 -4.61 -5.63 -1.89
N GLU A 92 -5.58 -4.86 -1.39
CA GLU A 92 -6.80 -5.39 -0.77
C GLU A 92 -7.99 -4.48 -1.07
N VAL A 93 -9.17 -5.08 -1.25
CA VAL A 93 -10.41 -4.36 -1.56
C VAL A 93 -11.45 -4.66 -0.49
N ALA A 94 -12.12 -3.63 0.00
CA ALA A 94 -13.34 -3.76 0.79
C ALA A 94 -14.53 -3.17 0.05
N ALA A 95 -15.71 -3.77 0.16
CA ALA A 95 -16.90 -3.27 -0.49
C ALA A 95 -18.16 -3.47 0.35
N SER A 96 -19.16 -2.62 0.12
CA SER A 96 -20.48 -2.75 0.74
C SER A 96 -21.35 -3.86 0.14
N SER A 97 -21.02 -4.31 -1.07
CA SER A 97 -21.72 -5.35 -1.82
C SER A 97 -20.74 -6.08 -2.76
N PRO A 98 -21.06 -7.28 -3.26
CA PRO A 98 -20.21 -7.96 -4.22
C PRO A 98 -19.89 -7.08 -5.42
N LEU A 99 -18.63 -7.03 -5.86
CA LEU A 99 -18.17 -6.10 -6.92
C LEU A 99 -18.98 -6.22 -8.21
N SER A 100 -19.44 -7.43 -8.56
CA SER A 100 -20.30 -7.68 -9.72
C SER A 100 -21.68 -7.02 -9.67
N MET A 101 -22.16 -6.64 -8.47
CA MET A 101 -23.39 -5.88 -8.27
C MET A 101 -23.12 -4.37 -8.16
N VAL A 102 -21.89 -3.97 -7.86
CA VAL A 102 -21.51 -2.57 -7.71
C VAL A 102 -21.41 -1.89 -9.09
N ALA A 103 -20.68 -2.49 -10.02
CA ALA A 103 -20.49 -1.95 -11.36
C ALA A 103 -20.15 -3.03 -12.39
N ALA A 104 -20.23 -2.68 -13.67
CA ALA A 104 -19.80 -3.56 -14.75
C ALA A 104 -18.27 -3.79 -14.71
N PRO A 105 -17.76 -4.96 -15.15
CA PRO A 105 -16.33 -5.27 -15.13
C PRO A 105 -15.45 -4.24 -15.85
N ASP A 106 -15.97 -3.56 -16.87
CA ASP A 106 -15.22 -2.53 -17.59
C ASP A 106 -14.98 -1.27 -16.74
N VAL A 107 -15.99 -0.86 -15.97
CA VAL A 107 -15.88 0.29 -15.03
C VAL A 107 -14.95 -0.07 -13.89
N LEU A 108 -15.04 -1.30 -13.36
CA LEU A 108 -14.13 -1.77 -12.33
C LEU A 108 -12.67 -1.81 -12.82
N ARG A 109 -12.44 -2.19 -14.08
CA ARG A 109 -11.13 -2.22 -14.72
C ARG A 109 -10.53 -0.83 -14.90
N GLU A 110 -11.34 0.14 -15.30
CA GLU A 110 -10.92 1.55 -15.43
C GLU A 110 -10.37 2.12 -14.11
N HIS A 111 -10.97 1.72 -12.98
CA HIS A 111 -10.57 2.17 -11.65
C HIS A 111 -9.66 1.18 -10.90
N HIS A 112 -9.20 0.11 -11.54
CA HIS A 112 -8.37 -0.96 -10.93
C HIS A 112 -8.99 -1.56 -9.66
N ILE A 113 -10.32 -1.74 -9.65
CA ILE A 113 -11.08 -2.24 -8.50
C ILE A 113 -11.32 -3.75 -8.62
N GLY A 114 -10.78 -4.50 -7.67
CA GLY A 114 -10.81 -5.95 -7.65
C GLY A 114 -9.53 -6.54 -8.27
N LEU A 115 -9.14 -7.71 -7.78
CA LEU A 115 -7.90 -8.36 -8.21
C LEU A 115 -7.94 -8.74 -9.71
N ASP A 116 -9.12 -9.09 -10.23
CA ASP A 116 -9.34 -9.39 -11.66
C ASP A 116 -9.22 -8.14 -12.56
N SER A 117 -9.41 -6.95 -11.99
CA SER A 117 -9.32 -5.66 -12.68
C SER A 117 -7.92 -5.06 -12.63
N LEU A 118 -7.10 -5.47 -11.66
CA LEU A 118 -5.75 -4.97 -11.46
C LEU A 118 -4.85 -5.39 -12.63
N HIS A 119 -4.36 -4.42 -13.39
CA HIS A 119 -3.42 -4.65 -14.49
C HIS A 119 -2.02 -4.23 -14.09
N VAL A 120 -1.07 -5.11 -14.33
CA VAL A 120 0.36 -4.84 -14.19
C VAL A 120 1.00 -5.06 -15.55
N ALA A 121 1.62 -4.01 -16.09
CA ALA A 121 2.31 -4.09 -17.37
C ALA A 121 3.77 -4.52 -17.20
N PRO A 122 4.31 -5.38 -18.09
CA PRO A 122 5.75 -5.61 -18.18
C PRO A 122 6.50 -4.33 -18.54
N GLU A 123 7.73 -4.19 -18.06
CA GLU A 123 8.57 -2.99 -18.29
C GLU A 123 8.84 -2.75 -19.79
N ASP A 124 8.99 -3.82 -20.57
CA ASP A 124 9.32 -3.74 -22.00
C ASP A 124 8.12 -3.36 -22.90
N GLY A 125 6.91 -3.18 -22.34
CA GLY A 125 5.71 -2.68 -23.04
C GLY A 125 5.07 -3.63 -24.07
N GLU A 126 5.70 -4.74 -24.42
CA GLU A 126 5.13 -5.78 -25.28
C GLU A 126 4.26 -6.74 -24.46
N ASN A 127 2.96 -6.81 -24.77
CA ASN A 127 2.05 -7.83 -24.22
C ASN A 127 2.00 -9.03 -25.15
N THR A 128 2.83 -10.04 -24.89
CA THR A 128 2.78 -11.34 -25.56
C THR A 128 1.88 -12.30 -24.77
N VAL A 129 1.28 -13.31 -25.42
CA VAL A 129 0.52 -14.40 -24.75
C VAL A 129 1.32 -15.09 -23.63
N GLN A 130 2.65 -15.06 -23.70
CA GLN A 130 3.52 -15.61 -22.66
C GLN A 130 3.57 -14.73 -21.39
N ASP A 131 3.31 -13.42 -21.51
CA ASP A 131 3.30 -12.45 -20.42
C ASP A 131 2.09 -12.62 -19.51
N ASP A 132 0.96 -13.07 -20.05
CA ASP A 132 -0.22 -13.43 -19.25
C ASP A 132 0.10 -14.56 -18.26
N ALA A 133 0.93 -15.53 -18.68
CA ALA A 133 1.34 -16.63 -17.80
C ALA A 133 2.30 -16.14 -16.70
N PHE A 134 3.19 -15.20 -17.00
CA PHE A 134 4.07 -14.60 -15.99
C PHE A 134 3.29 -13.72 -15.01
N THR A 135 2.33 -12.93 -15.50
CA THR A 135 1.47 -12.06 -14.69
C THR A 135 0.59 -12.89 -13.76
N ARG A 136 -0.02 -13.97 -14.27
CA ARG A 136 -0.80 -14.88 -13.43
C ARG A 136 0.03 -15.51 -12.31
N GLU A 137 1.27 -15.92 -12.63
CA GLU A 137 2.17 -16.47 -11.60
C GLU A 137 2.59 -15.39 -10.60
N LEU A 138 2.81 -14.14 -11.03
CA LEU A 138 3.05 -13.00 -10.13
C LEU A 138 1.91 -12.87 -9.11
N PHE A 139 0.67 -12.81 -9.58
CA PHE A 139 -0.52 -12.65 -8.73
C PHE A 139 -0.67 -13.85 -7.79
N THR A 140 -0.51 -15.06 -8.30
CA THR A 140 -0.55 -16.31 -7.50
C THR A 140 0.49 -16.26 -6.36
N ARG A 141 1.70 -15.76 -6.62
CA ARG A 141 2.76 -15.63 -5.61
C ARG A 141 2.45 -14.53 -4.58
N MET A 142 1.86 -13.43 -5.00
CA MET A 142 1.43 -12.35 -4.12
C MET A 142 0.28 -12.79 -3.21
N GLU A 143 -0.68 -13.57 -3.72
CA GLU A 143 -1.75 -14.19 -2.94
C GLU A 143 -1.21 -15.19 -1.90
N GLN A 144 -0.26 -16.06 -2.29
CA GLN A 144 0.38 -17.00 -1.37
C GLN A 144 1.09 -16.30 -0.19
N ARG A 145 1.59 -15.09 -0.41
CA ARG A 145 2.23 -14.25 0.60
C ARG A 145 1.24 -13.37 1.38
N ARG A 146 -0.06 -13.44 1.06
CA ARG A 146 -1.13 -12.58 1.60
C ARG A 146 -0.91 -11.10 1.33
N LEU A 147 -0.16 -10.76 0.28
CA LEU A 147 0.03 -9.39 -0.15
C LEU A 147 -1.10 -8.93 -1.06
N PHE A 148 -1.62 -9.84 -1.90
CA PHE A 148 -2.85 -9.64 -2.66
C PHE A 148 -3.96 -10.48 -2.02
N VAL A 149 -5.03 -9.83 -1.58
CA VAL A 149 -6.15 -10.50 -0.91
C VAL A 149 -7.29 -10.67 -1.92
N PRO A 150 -7.61 -11.90 -2.35
CA PRO A 150 -8.63 -12.14 -3.36
C PRO A 150 -10.06 -11.99 -2.82
N THR A 151 -10.23 -12.11 -1.49
CA THR A 151 -11.54 -11.96 -0.85
C THR A 151 -11.83 -10.50 -0.61
N VAL A 152 -13.02 -10.06 -1.01
CA VAL A 152 -13.50 -8.70 -0.75
C VAL A 152 -13.90 -8.58 0.72
N THR A 153 -13.25 -7.66 1.43
CA THR A 153 -13.52 -7.39 2.83
C THR A 153 -14.89 -6.68 2.99
N PRO A 154 -15.78 -7.15 3.87
CA PRO A 154 -17.09 -6.51 4.03
C PRO A 154 -16.97 -5.15 4.70
N LEU A 155 -17.70 -4.16 4.18
CA LEU A 155 -17.88 -2.87 4.84
C LEU A 155 -18.86 -2.99 6.01
N ALA A 156 -18.52 -2.41 7.16
CA ALA A 156 -19.44 -2.23 8.27
C ALA A 156 -20.01 -0.81 8.26
N TYR A 157 -21.28 -0.66 8.62
CA TYR A 157 -21.97 0.64 8.73
C TYR A 157 -22.35 0.93 10.18
N PRO A 158 -21.51 1.64 10.96
CA PRO A 158 -21.84 2.03 12.34
C PRO A 158 -23.00 3.03 12.42
N GLY A 159 -23.31 3.72 11.32
CA GLY A 159 -24.40 4.68 11.21
C GLY A 159 -24.87 4.84 9.77
N PRO A 160 -25.96 5.60 9.53
CA PRO A 160 -26.59 5.70 8.21
C PRO A 160 -25.67 6.34 7.15
N LYS A 161 -24.77 7.23 7.58
CA LYS A 161 -23.81 7.92 6.73
C LYS A 161 -22.36 7.53 6.98
N LEU A 162 -22.11 6.61 7.91
CA LEU A 162 -20.75 6.24 8.34
C LEU A 162 -20.48 4.80 7.92
N PHE A 163 -19.35 4.59 7.26
CA PHE A 163 -18.83 3.27 6.97
C PHE A 163 -17.45 3.10 7.60
N LYS A 164 -17.08 1.84 7.83
CA LYS A 164 -15.74 1.44 8.26
C LYS A 164 -15.35 0.12 7.63
N ALA A 165 -14.07 -0.05 7.34
CA ALA A 165 -13.47 -1.33 7.00
C ALA A 165 -12.23 -1.57 7.85
N HIS A 166 -11.95 -2.85 8.09
CA HIS A 166 -10.76 -3.29 8.79
C HIS A 166 -9.91 -4.14 7.86
N PHE A 167 -8.69 -3.70 7.62
CA PHE A 167 -7.72 -4.34 6.74
C PHE A 167 -6.61 -4.95 7.59
N ALA A 168 -6.25 -6.20 7.31
CA ALA A 168 -5.24 -6.93 8.08
C ALA A 168 -3.96 -7.04 7.27
N MET A 169 -2.98 -6.21 7.62
CA MET A 169 -1.68 -6.22 6.96
C MET A 169 -0.76 -7.32 7.50
N PRO A 170 -0.14 -8.12 6.61
CA PRO A 170 0.79 -9.17 7.03
C PRO A 170 2.12 -8.60 7.54
N PRO A 171 2.95 -9.40 8.24
CA PRO A 171 4.24 -8.95 8.74
C PRO A 171 5.29 -8.64 7.65
N ILE A 172 5.05 -9.03 6.39
CA ILE A 172 5.97 -8.87 5.26
C ILE A 172 5.67 -7.62 4.41
N VAL A 173 5.01 -6.62 4.99
CA VAL A 173 4.72 -5.34 4.33
C VAL A 173 6.00 -4.60 3.95
N THR A 174 5.95 -3.87 2.83
CA THR A 174 7.09 -3.12 2.33
C THR A 174 7.02 -1.69 2.85
N PRO A 175 8.06 -1.14 3.49
CA PRO A 175 8.04 0.25 3.92
C PRO A 175 7.83 1.23 2.76
N GLY A 176 7.05 2.28 3.00
CA GLY A 176 6.71 3.31 2.02
C GLY A 176 5.31 3.86 2.22
N GLU A 177 4.84 4.64 1.24
CA GLU A 177 3.51 5.26 1.26
C GLU A 177 2.46 4.29 0.70
N TYR A 178 1.40 4.08 1.46
CA TYR A 178 0.24 3.28 1.09
C TYR A 178 -0.93 4.22 0.83
N LYS A 179 -1.64 3.99 -0.27
CA LYS A 179 -2.79 4.79 -0.70
C LYS A 179 -4.08 4.03 -0.45
N VAL A 180 -5.06 4.70 0.14
CA VAL A 180 -6.41 4.21 0.35
C VAL A 180 -7.35 5.06 -0.50
N SER A 181 -7.97 4.44 -1.51
CA SER A 181 -8.92 5.10 -2.39
C SER A 181 -10.33 4.63 -2.09
N ALA A 182 -11.24 5.57 -1.93
CA ALA A 182 -12.64 5.34 -1.65
C ALA A 182 -13.49 5.78 -2.84
N TYR A 183 -14.37 4.90 -3.30
CA TYR A 183 -15.22 5.11 -4.46
C TYR A 183 -16.68 4.92 -4.05
N LEU A 184 -17.51 5.92 -4.33
CA LEU A 184 -18.96 5.83 -4.20
C LEU A 184 -19.57 5.56 -5.57
N PHE A 185 -20.33 4.47 -5.65
CA PHE A 185 -21.01 4.02 -6.85
C PHE A 185 -22.52 4.24 -6.75
N ALA A 186 -23.10 4.83 -7.80
CA ALA A 186 -24.53 4.87 -8.03
C ALA A 186 -24.82 4.46 -9.48
N ASP A 187 -25.84 3.61 -9.68
CA ASP A 187 -26.25 3.11 -10.99
C ASP A 187 -25.10 2.52 -11.84
N GLY A 188 -24.13 1.87 -11.18
CA GLY A 188 -22.99 1.22 -11.84
C GLY A 188 -21.88 2.18 -12.29
N LYS A 189 -21.90 3.44 -11.86
CA LYS A 189 -20.89 4.46 -12.17
C LYS A 189 -20.32 5.07 -10.90
N VAL A 190 -19.06 5.50 -10.95
CA VAL A 190 -18.44 6.29 -9.89
C VAL A 190 -19.05 7.68 -9.92
N ILE A 191 -19.71 8.05 -8.82
CA ILE A 191 -20.26 9.40 -8.62
C ILE A 191 -19.29 10.27 -7.81
N GLU A 192 -18.53 9.65 -6.92
CA GLU A 192 -17.58 10.35 -6.06
C GLU A 192 -16.38 9.46 -5.74
N GLN A 193 -15.23 10.11 -5.58
CA GLN A 193 -13.98 9.47 -5.21
C GLN A 193 -13.25 10.37 -4.22
N ASP A 194 -12.74 9.76 -3.16
CA ASP A 194 -11.82 10.40 -2.22
C ASP A 194 -10.62 9.49 -1.97
N SER A 195 -9.50 10.04 -1.54
CA SER A 195 -8.30 9.25 -1.27
C SER A 195 -7.49 9.84 -0.14
N THR A 196 -6.95 8.95 0.69
CA THR A 196 -6.04 9.28 1.78
C THR A 196 -4.82 8.35 1.72
N SER A 197 -3.74 8.69 2.39
CA SER A 197 -2.53 7.87 2.44
C SER A 197 -1.97 7.77 3.85
N PHE A 198 -1.25 6.68 4.10
CA PHE A 198 -0.54 6.45 5.35
C PHE A 198 0.87 5.92 5.05
N ASN A 199 1.79 6.12 5.98
CA ASN A 199 3.18 5.73 5.79
C ASN A 199 3.55 4.52 6.66
N VAL A 200 4.18 3.53 6.04
CA VAL A 200 4.79 2.41 6.76
C VAL A 200 6.28 2.69 6.89
N VAL A 201 6.74 2.92 8.11
CA VAL A 201 8.13 3.27 8.40
C VAL A 201 8.79 2.21 9.28
N PRO A 202 10.06 1.85 9.00
CA PRO A 202 10.79 0.98 9.90
C PRO A 202 11.18 1.75 11.17
N GLU A 203 11.05 1.09 12.33
CA GLU A 203 11.36 1.68 13.63
C GLU A 203 12.20 0.72 14.50
N GLY A 204 12.95 1.28 15.45
CA GLY A 204 13.72 0.57 16.46
C GLY A 204 15.21 0.49 16.13
N LEU A 205 15.95 -0.30 16.90
CA LEU A 205 17.42 -0.36 16.81
C LEU A 205 17.95 -0.62 15.39
N SER A 206 17.28 -1.49 14.63
CA SER A 206 17.66 -1.77 13.24
C SER A 206 17.48 -0.56 12.32
N ALA A 207 16.42 0.22 12.55
CA ALA A 207 16.17 1.46 11.81
C ALA A 207 17.18 2.56 12.22
N ASP A 208 17.52 2.64 13.51
CA ASP A 208 18.51 3.59 14.02
C ASP A 208 19.91 3.31 13.48
N ILE A 209 20.33 2.04 13.49
CA ILE A 209 21.61 1.62 12.88
C ILE A 209 21.61 1.94 11.39
N ARG A 210 20.51 1.65 10.68
CA ARG A 210 20.40 1.96 9.25
C ARG A 210 20.50 3.46 9.00
N ARG A 211 19.80 4.27 9.81
CA ARG A 211 19.83 5.73 9.71
C ARG A 211 21.23 6.27 9.98
N PHE A 212 21.87 5.82 11.05
CA PHE A 212 23.23 6.19 11.38
C PHE A 212 24.24 5.80 10.28
N ALA A 213 24.04 4.63 9.65
CA ALA A 213 24.87 4.21 8.52
C ALA A 213 24.65 5.03 7.24
N LEU A 214 23.42 5.50 6.98
CA LEU A 214 23.08 6.27 5.78
C LEU A 214 23.35 7.77 5.93
N GLU A 215 23.10 8.35 7.11
CA GLU A 215 23.30 9.78 7.40
C GLU A 215 24.75 10.08 7.79
N ASP A 216 25.37 9.25 8.64
CA ASP A 216 26.72 9.44 9.18
C ASP A 216 27.66 8.26 8.85
N GLY A 217 27.67 7.83 7.58
CA GLY A 217 28.35 6.61 7.14
C GLY A 217 29.85 6.53 7.51
N VAL A 218 30.56 7.66 7.57
CA VAL A 218 31.98 7.69 8.00
C VAL A 218 32.12 7.32 9.47
N LEU A 219 31.30 7.92 10.34
CA LEU A 219 31.35 7.67 11.77
C LEU A 219 30.89 6.24 12.08
N TYR A 220 29.84 5.77 11.40
CA TYR A 220 29.42 4.39 11.46
C TYR A 220 30.55 3.42 11.08
N GLY A 221 31.25 3.68 9.98
CA GLY A 221 32.39 2.87 9.55
C GLY A 221 33.53 2.83 10.57
N LEU A 222 33.90 3.97 11.17
CA LEU A 222 34.91 4.04 12.23
C LEU A 222 34.49 3.23 13.47
N CYS A 223 33.24 3.36 13.91
CA CYS A 223 32.69 2.57 15.00
C CYS A 223 32.72 1.07 14.70
N ALA A 224 32.37 0.67 13.47
CA ALA A 224 32.42 -0.73 13.04
C ALA A 224 33.85 -1.30 13.07
N ILE A 225 34.84 -0.54 12.58
CA ILE A 225 36.26 -0.92 12.64
C ILE A 225 36.72 -1.04 14.09
N ALA A 226 36.37 -0.08 14.95
CA ALA A 226 36.72 -0.11 16.37
C ALA A 226 36.13 -1.34 17.08
N MET A 227 34.86 -1.67 16.82
CA MET A 227 34.23 -2.89 17.35
C MET A 227 34.91 -4.16 16.83
N ALA A 228 35.27 -4.22 15.55
CA ALA A 228 35.96 -5.37 14.98
C ALA A 228 37.35 -5.59 15.62
N MET A 229 38.11 -4.51 15.83
CA MET A 229 39.39 -4.57 16.55
C MET A 229 39.20 -5.03 18.00
N ALA A 230 38.21 -4.49 18.71
CA ALA A 230 37.91 -4.87 20.08
C ALA A 230 37.50 -6.34 20.19
N ALA A 231 36.66 -6.83 19.28
CA ALA A 231 36.24 -8.23 19.22
C ALA A 231 37.42 -9.17 18.92
N GLY A 232 38.28 -8.83 17.96
CA GLY A 232 39.48 -9.60 17.64
C GLY A 232 40.47 -9.67 18.80
N TRP A 233 40.65 -8.56 19.52
CA TRP A 233 41.46 -8.52 20.75
C TRP A 233 40.84 -9.39 21.86
N LEU A 234 39.54 -9.27 22.12
CA LEU A 234 38.80 -10.07 23.11
C LEU A 234 38.88 -11.58 22.81
N ALA A 235 38.69 -11.97 21.55
CA ALA A 235 38.83 -13.35 21.12
C ALA A 235 40.25 -13.85 21.40
N THR A 236 41.27 -13.06 21.06
CA THR A 236 42.66 -13.43 21.35
C THR A 236 42.90 -13.62 22.85
N VAL A 237 42.41 -12.71 23.71
CA VAL A 237 42.56 -12.80 25.17
C VAL A 237 41.85 -14.02 25.75
N LEU A 238 40.64 -14.32 25.30
CA LEU A 238 39.85 -15.46 25.78
C LEU A 238 40.41 -16.81 25.31
N LEU A 239 40.92 -16.88 24.08
CA LEU A 239 41.53 -18.10 23.53
C LEU A 239 42.95 -18.34 24.04
N LYS A 240 43.64 -17.34 24.59
CA LYS A 240 45.01 -17.48 25.12
C LYS A 240 45.08 -18.10 26.52
N ARG A 241 44.07 -18.89 26.90
CA ARG A 241 43.99 -19.56 28.19
C ARG A 241 44.30 -21.05 28.04
N GLU A 242 45.56 -21.34 27.76
CA GLU A 242 46.34 -22.53 28.19
C GLU A 242 47.80 -22.12 28.38
#